data_AF-A0A5K0Z401-F1
#
_entry.id   AF-A0A5K0Z401-F1
#
_cell.length_a   1.000
_cell.length_b   1.000
_cell.length_c   1.000
_cell.angle_alpha   90.00
_cell.angle_beta   90.00
_cell.angle_gamma   90.00
#
_symmetry.space_group_name_H-M   'P 1'
#
loop_
_entity.id
_entity.type
_entity.pdbx_description
1 polymer ?
#
loop_
_entity_poly.entity_id
_entity_poly.type
_entity_poly.pdbx_seq_one_letter_code
_entity_poly.pdbx_strand_id
1 'polypeptide(L)'
;YTVEALEMLLLPMAKDSTEALGSMGNDTPLAVMSHRPKLAFEYFKQMFAQVTNPPIDPIREKIVTSMRCMIGPEGDLTETTEEQCHRLSLEGPLLSIDEMEAIKKINYKGWRSKVLDITFSKKHGRKGVEETLDRICNEARAAIREGYTLLVLSDR
;
A
#
# COMPACT_ATOMS: atom_id res chain seq x y z
N TYR A 1 2.94 14.95 9.68
CA TYR A 1 3.04 14.17 10.94
C TYR A 1 2.82 15.11 12.12
N THR A 2 2.18 14.65 13.18
CA THR A 2 2.09 15.38 14.45
C THR A 2 3.11 14.83 15.44
N VAL A 3 3.45 15.60 16.48
CA VAL A 3 4.39 15.19 17.53
C VAL A 3 3.86 13.95 18.24
N GLU A 4 2.56 13.92 18.53
CA GLU A 4 1.90 12.79 19.19
C GLU A 4 1.98 11.52 18.34
N ALA A 5 1.80 11.62 17.02
CA ALA A 5 1.93 10.46 16.14
C ALA A 5 3.37 9.92 16.10
N LEU A 6 4.39 10.78 16.21
CA LEU A 6 5.78 10.37 16.26
C LEU A 6 6.12 9.69 17.60
N GLU A 7 5.75 10.32 18.71
CA GLU A 7 6.10 9.85 20.05
C GLU A 7 5.25 8.67 20.53
N MET A 8 3.95 8.69 20.27
CA MET A 8 3.03 7.66 20.78
C MET A 8 2.88 6.47 19.84
N LEU A 9 3.05 6.63 18.52
CA LEU A 9 2.86 5.52 17.57
C LEU A 9 4.18 5.01 17.00
N LEU A 10 5.00 5.89 16.43
CA LEU A 10 6.22 5.47 15.72
C LEU A 10 7.36 5.06 16.67
N LEU A 11 7.54 5.75 17.79
CA LEU A 11 8.62 5.46 18.74
C LEU A 11 8.51 4.06 19.36
N PRO A 12 7.33 3.57 19.84
CA PRO A 12 7.20 2.20 20.32
C PRO A 12 7.48 1.15 19.23
N MET A 13 7.00 1.38 18.00
CA MET A 13 7.27 0.48 16.87
C MET A 13 8.77 0.35 16.59
N ALA A 14 9.51 1.46 16.65
CA ALA A 14 10.95 1.46 16.39
C ALA A 14 11.76 0.84 17.54
N LYS A 15 11.33 1.03 18.79
CA LYS A 15 12.07 0.59 19.99
C LYS A 15 11.78 -0.85 20.38
N ASP A 16 10.49 -1.21 20.42
CA ASP A 16 10.02 -2.45 21.03
C ASP A 16 9.50 -3.44 19.97
N SER A 17 9.47 -3.06 18.68
CA SER A 17 8.94 -3.87 17.56
C SER A 17 7.48 -4.28 17.76
N THR A 18 6.72 -3.50 18.52
CA THR A 18 5.30 -3.70 18.80
C THR A 18 4.51 -2.45 18.45
N GLU A 19 3.23 -2.62 18.13
CA GLU A 19 2.34 -1.47 17.97
C GLU A 19 2.08 -0.79 19.32
N ALA A 20 1.74 0.50 19.25
CA ALA A 20 1.42 1.26 20.44
C ALA A 20 0.13 0.75 21.10
N LEU A 21 0.21 0.40 22.38
CA LEU A 21 -0.96 0.04 23.18
C LEU A 21 -1.56 1.29 23.83
N GLY A 22 -2.87 1.42 23.70
CA GLY A 22 -3.67 2.46 24.36
C GLY A 22 -4.80 1.86 25.17
N SER A 23 -5.46 2.70 25.96
CA SER A 23 -6.66 2.33 26.71
C SER A 23 -7.77 3.37 26.48
N MET A 24 -8.98 3.07 26.95
CA MET A 24 -10.21 3.85 26.75
C MET A 24 -10.71 3.85 25.29
N GLY A 25 -11.95 4.33 25.11
CA GLY A 25 -12.55 4.49 23.78
C GLY A 25 -12.00 5.72 23.06
N ASN A 26 -12.18 5.76 21.74
CA ASN A 26 -11.88 6.95 20.94
C ASN A 26 -13.01 7.97 21.09
N ASP A 27 -12.77 9.06 21.81
CA ASP A 27 -13.70 10.18 22.03
C ASP A 27 -13.60 11.29 20.98
N THR A 28 -12.69 11.15 20.01
CA THR A 28 -12.52 12.14 18.94
C THR A 28 -13.72 12.13 17.99
N PRO A 29 -14.11 13.30 17.43
CA PRO A 29 -15.19 13.35 16.45
C PRO A 29 -14.82 12.52 15.22
N LEU A 30 -15.85 11.98 14.55
CA LEU A 30 -15.69 11.34 13.25
C LEU A 30 -14.92 12.27 12.30
N ALA A 31 -14.08 11.70 11.43
CA ALA A 31 -13.19 12.47 10.56
C ALA A 31 -13.95 13.54 9.74
N VAL A 32 -15.16 13.22 9.27
CA VAL A 32 -16.05 14.14 8.54
C VAL A 32 -16.60 15.30 9.39
N MET A 33 -16.68 15.13 10.70
CA MET A 33 -17.15 16.15 11.66
C MET A 33 -16.01 16.92 12.32
N SER A 34 -14.75 16.56 12.03
CA SER A 34 -13.60 17.20 12.67
C SER A 34 -13.34 18.59 12.08
N HIS A 35 -13.07 19.56 12.95
CA HIS A 35 -12.58 20.88 12.55
C HIS A 35 -11.05 20.88 12.28
N ARG A 36 -10.35 19.77 12.53
CA ARG A 36 -8.93 19.60 12.25
C ARG A 36 -8.74 18.84 10.92
N PRO A 37 -7.66 19.12 10.16
CA PRO A 37 -7.38 18.35 8.95
C PRO A 37 -7.16 16.88 9.30
N LYS A 38 -7.82 16.00 8.55
CA LYS A 38 -7.74 14.54 8.73
C LYS A 38 -7.09 13.89 7.53
N LEU A 39 -6.33 12.82 7.77
CA LEU A 39 -5.71 12.04 6.70
C LEU A 39 -6.75 11.13 6.03
N ALA A 40 -6.55 10.81 4.76
CA ALA A 40 -7.52 10.05 3.97
C ALA A 40 -7.87 8.69 4.61
N PHE A 41 -6.89 8.01 5.21
CA PHE A 41 -7.12 6.72 5.86
C PHE A 41 -8.04 6.79 7.10
N GLU A 42 -8.20 7.95 7.74
CA GLU A 42 -9.09 8.07 8.92
C GLU A 42 -10.58 7.91 8.56
N TYR A 43 -10.92 8.13 7.28
CA TYR A 43 -12.27 7.94 6.74
C TYR A 43 -12.61 6.46 6.49
N PHE A 44 -11.60 5.58 6.40
CA PHE A 44 -11.79 4.15 6.22
C PHE A 44 -11.84 3.45 7.58
N LYS A 45 -12.80 2.54 7.76
CA LYS A 45 -12.94 1.72 8.98
C LYS A 45 -12.68 0.27 8.64
N GLN A 46 -11.87 -0.40 9.48
CA GLN A 46 -11.59 -1.82 9.33
C GLN A 46 -12.87 -2.62 9.55
N MET A 47 -13.21 -3.46 8.59
CA MET A 47 -14.29 -4.42 8.75
C MET A 47 -13.80 -5.59 9.61
N PHE A 48 -14.70 -6.17 10.38
CA PHE A 48 -14.42 -7.37 11.17
C PHE A 48 -15.60 -8.33 11.08
N ALA A 49 -15.30 -9.61 11.17
CA ALA A 49 -16.29 -10.67 11.13
C ALA A 49 -17.03 -10.77 12.47
N GLN A 50 -18.34 -10.98 12.40
CA GLN A 50 -19.18 -11.25 13.57
C GLN A 50 -20.17 -12.36 13.22
N VAL A 51 -20.28 -13.36 14.10
CA VAL A 51 -21.26 -14.47 14.04
C VAL A 51 -21.09 -15.41 12.84
N THR A 52 -21.14 -14.90 11.60
CA THR A 52 -21.15 -15.68 10.36
C THR A 52 -19.86 -16.43 10.09
N ASN A 53 -18.73 -15.89 10.51
CA ASN A 53 -17.41 -16.50 10.40
C ASN A 53 -16.53 -16.05 11.57
N PRO A 54 -15.81 -16.97 12.24
CA PRO A 54 -14.97 -16.62 13.38
C PRO A 54 -13.68 -15.88 12.94
N PRO A 55 -13.17 -14.93 13.73
CA PRO A 55 -11.84 -14.36 13.52
C PRO A 55 -10.74 -15.38 13.86
N ILE A 56 -9.58 -15.25 13.21
CA ILE A 56 -8.39 -16.09 13.45
C ILE A 56 -7.49 -15.41 14.49
N ASP A 57 -6.87 -16.18 15.39
CA ASP A 57 -5.85 -15.66 16.32
C ASP A 57 -4.51 -15.41 15.58
N PRO A 58 -4.08 -14.16 15.37
CA PRO A 58 -2.90 -13.84 14.56
C PRO A 58 -1.58 -14.27 15.21
N ILE A 59 -1.57 -14.62 16.50
CA ILE A 59 -0.38 -15.03 17.25
C ILE A 59 -0.36 -16.55 17.38
N ARG A 60 -1.43 -17.15 17.92
CA ARG A 60 -1.50 -18.59 18.18
C ARG A 60 -1.68 -19.42 16.92
N GLU A 61 -2.37 -18.87 15.91
CA GLU A 61 -2.64 -19.54 14.63
C GLU A 61 -1.79 -18.96 13.50
N LYS A 62 -0.66 -18.31 13.81
CA LYS A 62 0.22 -17.69 12.81
C LYS A 62 0.62 -18.63 11.67
N ILE A 63 0.78 -19.93 11.95
CA ILE A 63 1.20 -20.94 10.97
C ILE A 63 0.23 -21.13 9.80
N VAL A 64 -1.06 -20.81 9.98
CA VAL A 64 -2.07 -20.88 8.90
C VAL A 64 -2.24 -19.56 8.15
N THR A 65 -1.48 -18.53 8.51
CA THR A 65 -1.52 -17.20 7.88
C THR A 65 -0.23 -16.92 7.12
N SER A 66 -0.29 -16.09 6.07
CA SER A 66 0.89 -15.67 5.31
C SER A 66 0.76 -14.23 4.83
N MET A 67 1.88 -13.50 4.87
CA MET A 67 2.01 -12.16 4.28
C MET A 67 2.67 -12.20 2.89
N ARG A 68 3.02 -13.39 2.40
CA ARG A 68 3.77 -13.54 1.15
C ARG A 68 2.97 -12.96 -0.01
N CYS A 69 3.60 -12.06 -0.76
CA CYS A 69 2.97 -11.36 -1.88
C CYS A 69 3.61 -11.84 -3.19
N MET A 70 2.80 -12.37 -4.10
CA MET A 70 3.23 -12.69 -5.46
C MET A 70 2.85 -11.52 -6.37
N ILE A 71 3.85 -10.79 -6.85
CA ILE A 71 3.68 -9.65 -7.75
C ILE A 71 4.05 -10.11 -9.16
N GLY A 72 3.39 -9.58 -10.19
CA GLY A 72 3.72 -9.87 -11.59
C GLY A 72 2.51 -10.25 -12.42
N PRO A 73 2.72 -10.54 -13.73
CA PRO A 73 1.63 -10.93 -14.62
C PRO A 73 0.92 -12.16 -14.06
N GLU A 74 -0.40 -12.12 -14.16
CA GLU A 74 -1.27 -13.25 -13.85
C GLU A 74 -1.67 -13.89 -15.18
N GLY A 75 -1.55 -15.21 -15.27
CA GLY A 75 -1.98 -15.98 -16.43
C GLY A 75 -3.44 -16.43 -16.29
N ASP A 76 -3.89 -17.23 -17.25
CA ASP A 76 -5.22 -17.84 -17.22
C ASP A 76 -5.31 -18.91 -16.13
N LEU A 77 -6.24 -18.77 -15.18
CA LEU A 77 -6.43 -19.72 -14.07
C LEU A 77 -6.85 -21.14 -14.53
N THR A 78 -7.31 -21.30 -15.77
CA THR A 78 -7.71 -22.59 -16.34
C THR A 78 -6.56 -23.38 -16.94
N GLU A 79 -5.41 -22.75 -17.13
CA GLU A 79 -4.20 -23.36 -17.69
C GLU A 79 -3.13 -23.53 -16.61
N THR A 80 -2.28 -24.54 -16.79
CA THR A 80 -1.12 -24.80 -15.92
C THR A 80 0.14 -24.73 -16.77
N THR A 81 0.82 -23.59 -16.75
CA THR A 81 2.02 -23.34 -17.57
C THR A 81 3.19 -22.83 -16.73
N GLU A 82 4.42 -23.06 -17.18
CA GLU A 82 5.63 -22.65 -16.45
C GLU A 82 5.75 -21.12 -16.38
N GLU A 83 5.20 -20.41 -17.38
CA GLU A 83 5.17 -18.96 -17.45
C GLU A 83 4.41 -18.32 -16.28
N GLN A 84 3.41 -19.00 -15.72
CA GLN A 84 2.67 -18.51 -14.55
C GLN A 84 3.52 -18.45 -13.28
N CYS A 85 4.64 -19.19 -13.23
CA CYS A 85 5.62 -19.11 -12.15
C CYS A 85 6.55 -17.90 -12.28
N HIS A 86 6.51 -17.16 -13.39
CA HIS A 86 7.31 -15.95 -13.60
C HIS A 86 6.72 -14.78 -12.81
N ARG A 87 6.80 -14.84 -11.48
CA ARG A 87 6.33 -13.81 -10.53
C ARG A 87 7.43 -13.44 -9.54
N LEU A 88 7.39 -12.20 -9.07
CA LEU A 88 8.21 -11.72 -7.98
C LEU A 88 7.58 -12.15 -6.65
N SER A 89 8.29 -13.01 -5.93
CA SER A 89 7.88 -13.45 -4.60
C SER A 89 8.47 -12.54 -3.54
N LEU A 90 7.63 -11.78 -2.85
CA LEU A 90 8.01 -10.99 -1.68
C LEU A 90 7.57 -11.68 -0.39
N GLU A 91 8.37 -11.60 0.68
CA GLU A 91 8.00 -12.12 2.00
C GLU A 91 6.81 -11.38 2.61
N GLY A 92 6.66 -10.09 2.28
CA GLY A 92 5.59 -9.23 2.75
C GLY A 92 5.36 -8.02 1.84
N PRO A 93 4.33 -7.20 2.15
CA PRO A 93 4.03 -5.98 1.40
C PRO A 93 4.94 -4.79 1.75
N LEU A 94 5.75 -4.90 2.82
CA LEU A 94 6.69 -3.88 3.24
C LEU A 94 8.06 -4.14 2.61
N LEU A 95 8.63 -3.10 2.01
CA LEU A 95 9.91 -3.14 1.34
C LEU A 95 10.89 -2.22 2.05
N SER A 96 12.13 -2.69 2.18
CA SER A 96 13.27 -1.84 2.52
C SER A 96 13.55 -0.83 1.41
N ILE A 97 14.36 0.19 1.73
CA ILE A 97 14.75 1.22 0.76
C ILE A 97 15.50 0.58 -0.41
N ASP A 98 16.40 -0.37 -0.13
CA ASP A 98 17.21 -1.03 -1.15
C ASP A 98 16.37 -1.91 -2.07
N GLU A 99 15.39 -2.65 -1.53
CA GLU A 99 14.44 -3.43 -2.32
C GLU A 99 13.56 -2.54 -3.21
N MET A 100 13.08 -1.40 -2.69
CA MET A 100 12.31 -0.44 -3.47
C MET A 100 13.15 0.16 -4.60
N GLU A 101 14.41 0.52 -4.35
CA GLU A 101 15.32 1.01 -5.40
C GLU A 101 15.65 -0.06 -6.44
N ALA A 102 15.78 -1.33 -6.03
CA ALA A 102 15.92 -2.45 -6.94
C ALA A 102 14.68 -2.61 -7.84
N ILE A 103 13.47 -2.49 -7.28
CA ILE A 103 12.21 -2.56 -8.04
C ILE A 103 12.09 -1.41 -9.04
N LYS A 104 12.47 -0.18 -8.66
CA LYS A 104 12.46 0.98 -9.56
C LYS A 104 13.42 0.84 -10.75
N LYS A 105 14.48 0.03 -10.61
CA LYS A 105 15.51 -0.18 -11.65
C LYS A 105 15.45 -1.58 -12.26
N ILE A 106 14.36 -2.30 -12.03
CA ILE A 106 14.24 -3.69 -12.46
C ILE A 106 14.35 -3.79 -13.98
N ASN A 107 15.26 -4.66 -14.42
CA ASN A 107 15.45 -5.03 -15.82
C ASN A 107 15.83 -6.52 -15.88
N TYR A 108 14.87 -7.37 -15.53
CA TYR A 108 15.09 -8.81 -15.40
C TYR A 108 14.00 -9.59 -16.14
N LYS A 109 14.39 -10.52 -17.02
CA LYS A 109 13.45 -11.35 -17.80
C LYS A 109 12.33 -10.54 -18.50
N GLY A 110 12.68 -9.38 -19.05
CA GLY A 110 11.72 -8.48 -19.73
C GLY A 110 10.88 -7.62 -18.79
N TRP A 111 11.03 -7.76 -17.47
CA TRP A 111 10.37 -6.91 -16.51
C TRP A 111 10.99 -5.53 -16.48
N ARG A 112 10.12 -4.52 -16.53
CA ARG A 112 10.50 -3.12 -16.45
C ARG A 112 9.49 -2.41 -15.57
N SER A 113 9.98 -1.51 -14.73
CA SER A 113 9.12 -0.66 -13.92
C SER A 113 9.08 0.77 -14.47
N LYS A 114 7.93 1.41 -14.28
CA LYS A 114 7.74 2.84 -14.55
C LYS A 114 7.43 3.54 -13.24
N VAL A 115 8.24 4.53 -12.90
CA VAL A 115 7.93 5.45 -11.79
C VAL A 115 6.95 6.51 -12.29
N LEU A 116 5.83 6.64 -11.61
CA LEU A 116 4.80 7.65 -11.86
C LEU A 116 4.81 8.65 -10.71
N ASP A 117 4.98 9.91 -11.06
CA ASP A 117 4.89 11.03 -10.11
C ASP A 117 3.42 11.26 -9.75
N ILE A 118 3.07 11.05 -8.48
CA ILE A 118 1.71 11.25 -7.96
C ILE A 118 1.51 12.64 -7.34
N THR A 119 2.49 13.52 -7.45
CA THR A 119 2.39 14.90 -6.96
C THR A 119 1.67 15.81 -7.95
N PHE A 120 1.21 16.95 -7.42
CA PHE A 120 0.58 18.00 -8.21
C PHE A 120 0.98 19.38 -7.69
N SER A 121 1.05 20.36 -8.59
CA SER A 121 1.41 21.72 -8.18
C SER A 121 0.28 22.35 -7.36
N LYS A 122 0.64 22.86 -6.18
CA LYS A 122 -0.26 23.61 -5.28
C LYS A 122 -1.04 24.74 -5.97
N LYS A 123 -0.48 25.32 -7.04
CA LYS A 123 -1.10 26.42 -7.80
C LYS A 123 -2.46 26.03 -8.42
N HIS A 124 -2.67 24.76 -8.75
CA HIS A 124 -3.91 24.28 -9.36
C HIS A 124 -5.06 24.05 -8.35
N GLY A 125 -4.79 24.22 -7.05
CA GLY A 125 -5.80 24.09 -6.01
C GLY A 125 -6.50 22.72 -6.04
N ARG A 126 -7.82 22.71 -5.80
CA ARG A 126 -8.63 21.49 -5.76
C ARG A 126 -8.73 20.79 -7.11
N LYS A 127 -8.89 21.55 -8.20
CA LYS A 127 -8.98 20.99 -9.56
C LYS A 127 -7.72 20.23 -9.95
N GLY A 128 -6.57 20.69 -9.47
CA GLY A 128 -5.30 19.99 -9.67
C GLY A 128 -5.27 18.55 -9.16
N VAL A 129 -6.09 18.20 -8.16
CA VAL A 129 -6.20 16.80 -7.68
C VAL A 129 -6.90 15.93 -8.72
N GLU A 130 -8.07 16.35 -9.20
CA GLU A 130 -8.85 15.61 -10.20
C GLU A 130 -8.04 15.43 -11.50
N GLU A 131 -7.45 16.52 -12.00
CA GLU A 131 -6.59 16.51 -13.20
C GLU A 131 -5.38 15.59 -13.03
N THR A 132 -4.80 15.53 -11.82
CA THR A 132 -3.66 14.67 -11.53
C THR A 132 -4.05 13.21 -11.44
N LEU A 133 -5.22 12.88 -10.88
CA LEU A 133 -5.73 11.51 -10.88
C LEU A 133 -5.94 11.02 -12.31
N ASP A 134 -6.56 11.83 -13.17
CA ASP A 134 -6.74 11.51 -14.58
C ASP A 134 -5.40 11.34 -15.31
N ARG A 135 -4.44 12.22 -15.04
CA ARG A 135 -3.07 12.12 -15.57
C ARG A 135 -2.40 10.81 -15.17
N ILE A 136 -2.37 10.47 -13.88
CA ILE A 136 -1.74 9.23 -13.37
C ILE A 136 -2.40 8.00 -13.99
N CYS A 137 -3.73 7.97 -14.09
CA CYS A 137 -4.45 6.87 -14.73
C CYS A 137 -4.08 6.73 -16.22
N ASN A 138 -3.92 7.84 -16.94
CA ASN A 138 -3.54 7.82 -18.35
C ASN A 138 -2.07 7.41 -18.54
N GLU A 139 -1.16 7.91 -17.72
CA GLU A 139 0.25 7.51 -17.71
C GLU A 139 0.42 6.02 -17.39
N ALA A 140 -0.33 5.50 -16.40
CA ALA A 140 -0.35 4.09 -16.06
C ALA A 140 -0.80 3.23 -17.25
N ARG A 141 -1.89 3.62 -17.94
CA ARG A 141 -2.38 2.92 -19.14
C ARG A 141 -1.35 2.96 -20.27
N ALA A 142 -0.71 4.10 -20.51
CA ALA A 142 0.32 4.24 -21.53
C ALA A 142 1.53 3.35 -21.21
N ALA A 143 2.01 3.35 -19.97
CA ALA A 143 3.11 2.50 -19.53
C ALA A 143 2.80 1.00 -19.72
N ILE A 144 1.59 0.55 -19.38
CA ILE A 144 1.18 -0.84 -19.62
C ILE A 144 1.22 -1.17 -21.12
N ARG A 145 0.74 -0.28 -22.00
CA ARG A 145 0.78 -0.46 -23.46
C ARG A 145 2.20 -0.48 -24.03
N GLU A 146 3.12 0.26 -23.41
CA GLU A 146 4.55 0.25 -23.75
C GLU A 146 5.29 -0.99 -23.23
N GLY A 147 4.59 -1.89 -22.54
CA GLY A 147 5.12 -3.14 -22.01
C GLY A 147 5.90 -2.98 -20.71
N TYR A 148 5.56 -2.00 -19.88
CA TYR A 148 6.00 -1.97 -18.48
C TYR A 148 5.16 -2.94 -17.66
N THR A 149 5.82 -3.80 -16.88
CA THR A 149 5.18 -4.85 -16.08
C THR A 149 4.89 -4.40 -14.65
N LEU A 150 5.55 -3.33 -14.19
CA LEU A 150 5.41 -2.80 -12.85
C LEU A 150 5.25 -1.27 -12.89
N LEU A 151 4.39 -0.76 -12.01
CA LEU A 151 4.20 0.68 -11.81
C LEU A 151 4.58 1.03 -10.37
N VAL A 152 5.41 2.05 -10.21
CA VAL A 152 5.82 2.57 -8.90
C VAL A 152 5.24 3.96 -8.75
N LEU A 153 4.25 4.12 -7.87
CA LEU A 153 3.67 5.42 -7.55
C LEU A 153 4.57 6.13 -6.52
N SER A 154 5.09 7.31 -6.87
CA SER A 154 6.05 8.06 -6.04
C SER A 154 5.58 9.47 -5.75
N ASP A 155 5.58 9.85 -4.47
CA ASP A 155 5.39 11.22 -3.98
C ASP A 155 6.71 11.97 -3.76
N ARG A 156 7.83 11.38 -4.21
CA ARG A 156 9.20 11.92 -4.13
C ARG A 156 9.71 12.36 -5.49
#